data_AF-A0A353B0Z7-F1
#
_entry.id   AF-A0A353B0Z7-F1
#
_cell.length_a   1.000
_cell.length_b   1.000
_cell.length_c   1.000
_cell.angle_alpha   90.00
_cell.angle_beta   90.00
_cell.angle_gamma   90.00
#
_symmetry.space_group_name_H-M   'P 1'
#
loop_
_entity.id
_entity.type
_entity.pdbx_description
1 polymer ?
#
loop_
_entity_poly.entity_id
_entity_poly.type
_entity_poly.pdbx_seq_one_letter_code
_entity_poly.pdbx_strand_id
1 'polypeptide(L)'
;MNNFGVHRGLLSVGFRVAHFRPLRLLSVFLVLLGLTTVTAGGAEDSDKLLPIFDGKTLNGWEGNQDYFRVEDKAIVAGTLKGKIPHNEFLCTKKKYADFELVLEVKLVGKGNNAGVQFRSKRIPDDTEVSGYQCDAGVAWDRPV
;
A
#
# COMPACT_ATOMS: atom_id res chain seq x y z
N MET A 1 0.89 23.49 -0.18
CA MET A 1 0.38 22.13 0.13
C MET A 1 -0.97 22.03 -0.54
N ASN A 2 -1.05 21.35 -1.68
CA ASN A 2 -2.25 21.36 -2.49
C ASN A 2 -3.27 20.42 -1.86
N ASN A 3 -4.34 21.00 -1.30
CA ASN A 3 -5.53 20.27 -0.90
C ASN A 3 -6.15 19.64 -2.14
N PHE A 4 -5.91 18.35 -2.36
CA PHE A 4 -6.59 17.58 -3.39
C PHE A 4 -8.03 17.33 -2.94
N GLY A 5 -8.89 18.28 -3.30
CA GLY A 5 -10.29 18.34 -2.95
C GLY A 5 -11.06 17.10 -3.38
N VAL A 6 -11.88 16.65 -2.44
CA VAL A 6 -12.68 15.43 -2.49
C VAL A 6 -13.72 15.46 -3.60
N HIS A 7 -13.51 14.61 -4.62
CA HIS A 7 -14.50 14.29 -5.63
C HIS A 7 -14.96 12.84 -5.47
N ARG A 8 -16.29 12.64 -5.54
CA ARG A 8 -17.03 11.39 -5.29
C ARG A 8 -16.41 10.17 -5.99
N GLY A 9 -15.52 9.46 -5.32
CA GLY A 9 -14.83 8.30 -5.86
C GLY A 9 -15.08 7.06 -5.03
N LEU A 10 -15.27 5.94 -5.73
CA LEU A 10 -15.11 4.61 -5.18
C LEU A 10 -13.80 4.07 -5.75
N LEU A 11 -12.77 3.99 -4.93
CA LEU A 11 -11.53 3.33 -5.29
C LEU A 11 -11.68 1.85 -4.92
N SER A 12 -11.83 0.98 -5.91
CA SER A 12 -11.67 -0.45 -5.68
C SER A 12 -10.20 -0.78 -5.89
N VAL A 13 -9.46 -0.95 -4.80
CA VAL A 13 -8.13 -1.54 -4.84
C VAL A 13 -8.32 -3.05 -4.82
N GLY A 14 -8.40 -3.62 -6.02
CA GLY A 14 -8.24 -5.05 -6.19
C GLY A 14 -6.78 -5.39 -5.96
N PHE A 15 -6.40 -5.76 -4.74
CA PHE A 15 -5.06 -6.31 -4.53
C PHE A 15 -5.01 -7.70 -5.17
N ARG A 16 -4.69 -7.77 -6.47
CA ARG A 16 -3.95 -8.92 -6.99
C ARG A 16 -2.49 -8.73 -6.60
N VAL A 17 -2.29 -9.00 -5.31
CA VAL A 17 -1.04 -9.28 -4.63
C VAL A 17 -0.01 -8.14 -4.64
N ALA A 18 0.23 -7.62 -3.43
CA ALA A 18 1.19 -6.57 -3.13
C ALA A 18 2.46 -7.10 -2.48
N HIS A 19 3.59 -6.90 -3.14
CA HIS A 19 4.78 -7.72 -2.95
C HIS A 19 5.97 -7.00 -2.34
N PHE A 20 6.10 -7.11 -1.02
CA PHE A 20 7.24 -6.61 -0.25
C PHE A 20 8.61 -7.19 -0.70
N ARG A 21 9.64 -6.34 -0.85
CA ARG A 21 11.06 -6.69 -1.09
C ARG A 21 12.03 -5.94 -0.16
N PRO A 22 12.60 -6.57 0.88
CA PRO A 22 13.64 -5.91 1.66
C PRO A 22 14.92 -5.75 0.83
N LEU A 23 15.28 -4.51 0.50
CA LEU A 23 16.53 -4.18 -0.18
C LEU A 23 17.70 -4.38 0.82
N ARG A 24 18.53 -5.40 0.64
CA ARG A 24 19.74 -5.56 1.46
C ARG A 24 20.87 -4.71 0.89
N LEU A 25 21.51 -3.90 1.74
CA LEU A 25 22.84 -3.37 1.45
C LEU A 25 23.80 -4.56 1.27
N LEU A 26 24.52 -4.56 0.15
CA LEU A 26 25.59 -5.51 -0.10
C LEU A 26 26.76 -5.18 0.84
N SER A 27 26.76 -5.73 2.05
CA SER A 27 27.93 -5.64 2.93
C SER A 27 29.05 -6.50 2.35
N VAL A 28 30.00 -5.84 1.67
CA VAL A 28 31.26 -6.46 1.24
C VAL A 28 32.09 -6.73 2.50
N PHE A 29 32.02 -7.95 3.01
CA PHE A 29 32.98 -8.44 3.99
C PHE A 29 34.22 -8.97 3.26
N LEU A 30 35.37 -8.33 3.48
CA LEU A 30 36.67 -8.90 3.15
C LEU A 30 36.91 -10.10 4.07
N VAL A 31 36.86 -11.33 3.54
CA VAL A 31 37.13 -12.55 4.29
C VAL A 31 38.60 -12.94 4.11
N LEU A 32 39.34 -12.99 5.22
CA LEU A 32 40.62 -13.68 5.33
C LEU A 32 40.38 -15.18 5.56
N LEU A 33 41.20 -16.00 4.92
CA LEU A 33 41.22 -17.47 4.88
C LEU A 33 40.95 -18.18 6.23
N GLY A 34 40.01 -19.14 6.20
CA GLY A 34 39.86 -20.20 7.19
C GLY A 34 38.93 -21.30 6.68
N LEU A 35 39.48 -22.47 6.37
CA LEU A 35 38.77 -23.61 5.78
C LEU A 35 37.80 -24.24 6.81
N THR A 36 36.50 -23.95 6.70
CA THR A 36 35.43 -24.68 7.37
C THR A 36 34.42 -25.16 6.34
N THR A 37 33.97 -26.40 6.48
CA THR A 37 32.98 -27.04 5.60
C THR A 37 31.69 -26.23 5.59
N VAL A 38 31.47 -25.48 4.51
CA VAL A 38 30.21 -24.80 4.22
C VAL A 38 29.19 -25.87 3.87
N THR A 39 28.32 -26.21 4.82
CA THR A 39 27.02 -26.75 4.46
C THR A 39 26.30 -25.66 3.68
N ALA A 40 26.08 -25.90 2.39
CA ALA A 40 25.24 -25.05 1.55
C ALA A 40 23.80 -25.12 2.09
N GLY A 41 23.50 -24.29 3.09
CA GLY A 41 22.14 -23.99 3.50
C GLY A 41 21.43 -23.40 2.29
N GLY A 42 20.33 -24.04 1.88
CA GLY A 42 19.62 -23.75 0.65
C GLY A 42 19.37 -22.25 0.46
N ALA A 43 19.55 -21.80 -0.78
CA ALA A 43 18.99 -20.55 -1.25
C ALA A 43 17.46 -20.65 -1.12
N GLU A 44 16.93 -20.29 0.03
CA GLU A 44 15.51 -20.17 0.27
C GLU A 44 14.99 -18.98 -0.52
N ASP A 45 14.53 -19.28 -1.73
CA ASP A 45 13.51 -18.59 -2.54
C ASP A 45 13.22 -17.13 -2.15
N SER A 46 14.15 -16.24 -2.49
CA SER A 46 14.02 -14.79 -2.31
C SER A 46 12.96 -14.14 -3.23
N ASP A 47 12.27 -14.95 -4.05
CA ASP A 47 11.28 -14.49 -5.03
C ASP A 47 9.83 -14.70 -4.55
N LYS A 48 9.62 -15.21 -3.32
CA LYS A 48 8.28 -15.37 -2.76
C LYS A 48 7.67 -14.05 -2.29
N LEU A 49 6.89 -13.50 -3.19
CA LEU A 49 5.80 -12.56 -3.06
C LEU A 49 4.87 -12.85 -1.85
N LEU A 50 4.90 -11.98 -0.81
CA LEU A 50 4.08 -12.11 0.41
C LEU A 50 2.81 -11.25 0.36
N PRO A 51 1.59 -11.82 0.45
CA PRO A 51 0.35 -11.04 0.40
C PRO A 51 0.13 -10.20 1.67
N ILE A 52 -0.27 -8.94 1.49
CA ILE A 52 -0.67 -8.03 2.59
C ILE A 52 -2.19 -7.98 2.82
N PHE A 53 -2.97 -8.63 1.96
CA PHE A 53 -4.42 -8.73 2.04
C PHE A 53 -4.85 -10.17 1.73
N ASP A 54 -5.75 -10.71 2.55
CA ASP A 54 -6.21 -12.10 2.47
C ASP A 54 -7.38 -12.31 1.49
N GLY A 55 -7.87 -11.24 0.85
CA GLY A 55 -9.02 -11.28 -0.05
C GLY A 55 -10.37 -11.34 0.66
N LYS A 56 -10.42 -11.24 1.99
CA LYS A 56 -11.62 -11.54 2.79
C LYS A 56 -11.87 -10.54 3.90
N THR A 57 -10.84 -10.06 4.57
CA THR A 57 -10.95 -9.26 5.79
C THR A 57 -9.95 -8.10 5.77
N LEU A 58 -10.24 -7.06 6.56
CA LEU A 58 -9.30 -5.98 6.84
C LEU A 58 -8.39 -6.31 8.04
N ASN A 59 -8.13 -7.59 8.31
CA ASN A 59 -7.21 -8.00 9.38
C ASN A 59 -5.81 -7.49 9.08
N GLY A 60 -5.18 -6.90 10.09
CA GLY A 60 -3.88 -6.24 9.93
C GLY A 60 -3.95 -4.80 9.39
N TRP A 61 -5.15 -4.27 9.16
CA TRP A 61 -5.39 -2.88 8.74
C TRP A 61 -6.12 -2.07 9.82
N GLU A 62 -5.95 -0.76 9.79
CA GLU A 62 -6.65 0.23 10.63
C GLU A 62 -7.18 1.37 9.75
N GLY A 63 -8.39 1.84 10.03
CA GLY A 63 -9.05 2.89 9.25
C GLY A 63 -10.56 2.89 9.49
N ASN A 64 -11.25 3.89 8.93
CA ASN A 64 -12.69 4.06 9.09
C ASN A 64 -13.48 3.06 8.21
N GLN A 65 -14.18 2.11 8.83
CA GLN A 65 -14.92 1.07 8.09
C GLN A 65 -16.18 1.58 7.38
N ASP A 66 -16.62 2.82 7.66
CA ASP A 66 -17.68 3.46 6.87
C ASP A 66 -17.24 3.76 5.43
N TYR A 67 -15.92 3.91 5.23
CA TYR A 67 -15.32 4.19 3.93
C TYR A 67 -14.50 3.03 3.37
N PHE A 68 -14.04 2.08 4.20
CA PHE A 68 -13.25 0.94 3.75
C PHE A 68 -13.93 -0.39 4.07
N ARG A 69 -14.10 -1.22 3.06
CA ARG A 69 -14.73 -2.54 3.17
C ARG A 69 -14.15 -3.52 2.17
N VAL A 70 -14.42 -4.81 2.36
CA VAL A 70 -14.06 -5.85 1.40
C VAL A 70 -15.29 -6.21 0.57
N GLU A 71 -15.18 -6.10 -0.75
CA GLU A 71 -16.20 -6.54 -1.71
C GLU A 71 -15.51 -7.29 -2.85
N ASP A 72 -16.05 -8.42 -3.30
CA ASP A 72 -15.53 -9.21 -4.42
C ASP A 72 -14.02 -9.50 -4.35
N LYS A 73 -13.52 -9.77 -3.13
CA LYS A 73 -12.10 -10.01 -2.82
C LYS A 73 -11.18 -8.82 -3.14
N ALA A 74 -11.73 -7.60 -3.14
CA ALA A 74 -11.00 -6.35 -3.27
C ALA A 74 -11.27 -5.46 -2.05
N ILE A 75 -10.32 -4.60 -1.71
CA ILE A 75 -10.56 -3.52 -0.76
C ILE A 75 -11.24 -2.40 -1.52
N VAL A 76 -12.42 -2.01 -1.08
CA VAL A 76 -13.19 -0.91 -1.64
C VAL A 76 -13.15 0.26 -0.68
N ALA A 77 -12.62 1.38 -1.18
CA ALA A 77 -12.43 2.63 -0.49
C ALA A 77 -13.38 3.71 -1.02
N GLY A 78 -13.97 4.47 -0.11
CA GLY A 78 -14.93 5.52 -0.40
C GLY A 78 -16.37 5.03 -0.59
N THR A 79 -17.22 5.96 -1.04
CA THR A 79 -18.66 5.74 -1.19
C THR A 79 -19.22 6.49 -2.38
N LEU A 80 -20.21 5.92 -3.05
CA LEU A 80 -20.97 6.57 -4.12
C LEU A 80 -22.20 7.33 -3.59
N LYS A 81 -22.54 7.19 -2.30
CA LYS A 81 -23.77 7.73 -1.71
C LYS A 81 -23.70 9.24 -1.41
N GLY A 82 -22.49 9.81 -1.33
CA GLY A 82 -22.32 11.19 -0.90
C GLY A 82 -20.91 11.73 -1.14
N LYS A 83 -20.69 12.99 -0.75
CA LYS A 83 -19.35 13.58 -0.72
C LYS A 83 -18.63 13.08 0.53
N ILE A 84 -17.36 12.71 0.39
CA ILE A 84 -16.51 12.39 1.54
C ILE A 84 -16.01 13.74 2.13
N PRO A 85 -16.16 14.00 3.43
CA PRO A 85 -15.90 15.33 4.00
C PRO A 85 -14.40 15.67 4.14
N HIS A 86 -13.56 14.67 4.39
CA HIS A 86 -12.10 14.78 4.56
C HIS A 86 -11.42 13.54 3.95
N ASN A 87 -10.10 13.57 3.81
CA ASN A 87 -9.39 12.38 3.34
C ASN A 87 -9.45 11.28 4.39
N GLU A 88 -9.60 10.06 3.91
CA GLU A 88 -9.73 8.86 4.72
C GLU A 88 -8.67 7.85 4.29
N PHE A 89 -8.03 7.20 5.25
CA PHE A 89 -6.90 6.32 4.99
C PHE A 89 -7.03 4.99 5.71
N LEU A 90 -6.85 3.91 4.95
CA LEU A 90 -6.66 2.56 5.47
C LEU A 90 -5.16 2.26 5.50
N CYS A 91 -4.62 2.05 6.69
CA CYS A 91 -3.19 1.80 6.91
C CYS A 91 -2.96 0.39 7.42
N THR A 92 -1.85 -0.23 7.04
CA THR A 92 -1.41 -1.47 7.69
C THR A 92 -0.95 -1.18 9.11
N LYS A 93 -1.33 -2.03 10.07
CA LYS A 93 -0.81 -1.98 11.46
C LYS A 93 0.68 -2.33 11.50
N LYS A 94 1.13 -3.17 10.56
CA LYS A 94 2.53 -3.52 10.38
C LYS A 94 3.28 -2.38 9.70
N LYS A 95 4.51 -2.14 10.14
CA LYS A 95 5.47 -1.26 9.48
C LYS A 95 6.40 -2.06 8.57
N TYR A 96 6.72 -1.46 7.44
CA TYR A 96 7.51 -2.06 6.37
C TYR A 96 8.71 -1.15 6.11
N ALA A 97 9.91 -1.73 6.07
CA ALA A 97 11.15 -0.98 5.86
C ALA A 97 11.41 -0.79 4.36
N ASP A 98 12.14 -1.71 3.74
CA ASP A 98 12.39 -1.72 2.31
C ASP A 98 11.45 -2.69 1.62
N PHE A 99 10.85 -2.25 0.53
CA PHE A 99 9.84 -3.03 -0.17
C PHE A 99 9.68 -2.65 -1.63
N GLU A 100 9.31 -3.63 -2.45
CA GLU A 100 8.53 -3.40 -3.66
C GLU A 100 7.05 -3.50 -3.28
N LEU A 101 6.17 -2.88 -4.06
CA LEU A 101 4.73 -3.00 -3.87
C LEU A 101 4.11 -3.14 -5.25
N VAL A 102 3.29 -4.17 -5.42
CA VAL A 102 2.59 -4.45 -6.68
C VAL A 102 1.10 -4.41 -6.38
N LEU A 103 0.26 -3.79 -7.19
CA LEU A 103 -1.17 -3.79 -6.91
C LEU A 103 -1.92 -3.44 -8.17
N GLU A 104 -3.18 -3.85 -8.22
CA GLU A 104 -4.11 -3.40 -9.24
C GLU A 104 -5.05 -2.37 -8.60
N VAL A 105 -5.32 -1.30 -9.34
CA VAL A 105 -6.23 -0.25 -8.93
C VAL A 105 -7.32 -0.11 -9.97
N LYS A 106 -8.56 0.02 -9.50
CA LYS A 106 -9.70 0.38 -10.32
C LYS A 106 -10.43 1.56 -9.69
N LEU A 107 -10.55 2.64 -10.45
CA LEU A 107 -11.40 3.78 -10.10
C LEU A 107 -12.82 3.56 -10.61
N VAL A 108 -13.79 3.82 -9.75
CA VAL A 108 -15.22 3.71 -10.05
C VAL A 108 -15.93 4.98 -9.58
N GLY A 109 -16.87 5.46 -10.40
CA GLY A 109 -17.62 6.69 -10.15
C GLY A 109 -17.04 7.89 -10.88
N LYS A 110 -17.42 9.09 -10.44
CA LYS A 110 -16.97 10.39 -11.02
C LYS A 110 -15.75 10.96 -10.30
N GLY A 111 -15.20 10.22 -9.34
CA GLY A 111 -14.05 10.62 -8.55
C GLY A 111 -12.81 10.35 -9.36
N ASN A 112 -12.01 11.39 -9.51
CA ASN A 112 -10.82 11.38 -10.38
C ASN A 112 -9.53 11.39 -9.57
N ASN A 113 -9.59 11.10 -8.27
CA ASN A 113 -8.42 11.15 -7.41
C ASN A 113 -8.46 10.08 -6.33
N ALA A 114 -7.40 9.32 -6.27
CA ALA A 114 -7.06 8.36 -5.25
C ALA A 114 -5.54 8.25 -5.18
N GLY A 115 -5.03 7.43 -4.27
CA GLY A 115 -3.61 7.13 -4.24
C GLY A 115 -3.27 6.05 -3.24
N VAL A 116 -2.06 5.54 -3.37
CA VAL A 116 -1.44 4.64 -2.39
C VAL A 116 -0.29 5.40 -1.75
N GLN A 117 -0.39 5.61 -0.44
CA GLN A 117 0.71 6.20 0.31
C GLN A 117 1.64 5.13 0.90
N PHE A 118 2.92 5.48 0.98
CA PHE A 118 3.96 4.65 1.56
C PHE A 118 4.88 5.45 2.48
N ARG A 119 5.46 4.73 3.44
CA ARG A 119 6.25 5.31 4.54
C ARG A 119 5.46 6.36 5.34
N SER A 120 4.14 6.18 5.39
CA SER A 120 3.22 7.10 6.06
C SER A 120 3.32 7.05 7.58
N LYS A 121 3.06 8.19 8.20
CA LYS A 121 2.86 8.33 9.65
C LYS A 121 1.50 8.96 9.89
N ARG A 122 0.76 8.41 10.86
CA ARG A 122 -0.46 9.03 11.37
C ARG A 122 -0.13 10.38 11.99
N ILE A 123 -0.93 11.39 11.69
CA ILE A 123 -0.90 12.68 12.38
C ILE A 123 -1.82 12.54 13.60
N PRO A 124 -1.35 12.85 14.83
CA PRO A 124 -2.20 12.79 16.01
C PRO A 124 -3.43 13.69 15.86
N ASP A 125 -4.59 13.17 16.26
CA ASP A 125 -5.88 13.90 16.27
C ASP A 125 -6.34 14.43 14.89
N ASP A 126 -5.87 13.81 13.80
CA ASP A 126 -6.20 14.16 12.42
C ASP A 126 -6.55 12.89 11.62
N THR A 127 -7.35 13.03 10.57
CA THR A 127 -7.61 11.95 9.61
C THR A 127 -6.47 11.82 8.60
N GLU A 128 -5.67 12.87 8.43
CA GLU A 128 -4.55 12.92 7.50
C GLU A 128 -3.36 12.06 7.94
N VAL A 129 -2.51 11.77 6.95
CA VAL A 129 -1.22 11.09 7.14
C VAL A 129 -0.11 11.87 6.44
N SER A 130 1.10 11.79 7.00
CA SER A 130 2.30 12.33 6.35
C SER A 130 3.10 11.20 5.70
N GLY A 131 3.30 11.24 4.38
CA GLY A 131 4.03 10.20 3.66
C GLY A 131 4.27 10.55 2.19
N TYR A 132 4.86 9.62 1.46
CA TYR A 132 4.95 9.70 0.00
C TYR A 132 3.68 9.11 -0.61
N GLN A 133 3.21 9.66 -1.74
CA GLN A 133 2.00 9.20 -2.41
C GLN A 133 2.30 8.86 -3.87
N CYS A 134 1.78 7.71 -4.31
CA CYS A 134 1.58 7.40 -5.72
C CYS A 134 0.11 7.68 -6.02
N ASP A 135 -0.17 8.71 -6.81
CA ASP A 135 -1.53 9.07 -7.21
C ASP A 135 -2.09 8.04 -8.20
N ALA A 136 -3.41 7.89 -8.18
CA ALA A 136 -4.16 7.10 -9.14
C ALA A 136 -5.41 7.90 -9.51
N GLY A 137 -5.47 8.42 -10.73
CA GLY A 137 -6.54 9.33 -11.09
C GLY A 137 -6.30 10.13 -12.36
N VAL A 138 -6.83 11.34 -12.37
CA VAL A 138 -6.63 12.32 -13.43
C VAL A 138 -6.20 13.63 -12.81
N ALA A 139 -5.01 14.11 -13.18
CA ALA A 139 -4.53 15.45 -12.88
C ALA A 139 -4.31 16.21 -14.18
N TRP A 140 -4.84 17.44 -14.27
CA TRP A 140 -4.68 18.29 -15.45
C TRP A 140 -5.12 17.61 -16.76
N ASP A 141 -6.27 16.94 -16.73
CA ASP A 141 -6.82 16.16 -17.84
C ASP A 141 -5.88 15.04 -18.36
N ARG A 142 -4.91 14.62 -17.54
CA ARG A 142 -4.01 13.50 -17.82
C ARG A 142 -4.11 12.43 -16.74
N PRO A 143 -4.08 11.14 -17.10
CA PRO A 143 -3.97 10.07 -16.12
C PRO A 143 -2.71 10.25 -15.27
N VAL A 144 -2.84 10.00 -13.96
CA VAL A 144 -1.74 9.90 -13.00
C VAL A 144 -1.79 8.57 -12.29
#